data_AF-A0AAD9BUK8-F1
#
_entry.id   AF-A0AAD9BUK8-F1
#
_cell.length_a   1.000
_cell.length_b   1.000
_cell.length_c   1.000
_cell.angle_alpha   90.00
_cell.angle_beta   90.00
_cell.angle_gamma   90.00
#
_symmetry.space_group_name_H-M   'P 1'
#
loop_
_entity.id
_entity.type
_entity.pdbx_description
1 polymer ?
#
loop_
_entity_poly.entity_id
_entity_poly.type
_entity_poly.pdbx_seq_one_letter_code
_entity_poly.pdbx_strand_id
1 'polypeptide(L)'
;MVLEGSSEALCPPPSLELRPSCNKSQPSPPLGSSSTPHDGVFPEDKEPVKYGELIVLGHNGSLANGDKGRRRSRLALYKRPKANGVKPDVIHNVSTPLVSKALSNKSQHSISYTLSRSHSVIVEYTHDTNTDMFQIGRSTESMIDFVVTDTAGSSSGQGGGAAGEGGGGGQSAQSTISRYACRIMCERSAPYTARIYAAGFDSSKNIFLGVSVLPTLGPVTTATSVQCE
;
A
#
# COMPACT_ATOMS: atom_id res chain seq x y z
N MET A 1 37.28 -52.95 28.39
CA MET A 1 37.45 -52.84 29.85
C MET A 1 37.32 -51.37 30.23
N VAL A 2 36.36 -51.05 31.12
CA VAL A 2 36.26 -49.86 32.01
C VAL A 2 36.02 -48.50 31.29
N LEU A 3 34.80 -47.92 31.21
CA LEU A 3 33.95 -47.21 32.21
C LEU A 3 34.70 -46.02 32.85
N GLU A 4 34.22 -44.78 33.01
CA GLU A 4 32.91 -44.24 33.38
C GLU A 4 32.99 -42.69 33.25
N GLY A 5 31.86 -41.99 33.26
CA GLY A 5 31.85 -40.52 33.42
C GLY A 5 30.56 -39.83 32.98
N SER A 6 29.44 -40.14 33.63
CA SER A 6 28.16 -39.42 33.51
C SER A 6 28.09 -38.28 34.54
N SER A 7 27.39 -37.18 34.21
CA SER A 7 26.95 -36.21 35.22
C SER A 7 25.57 -35.66 34.85
N GLU A 8 24.58 -36.04 35.65
CA GLU A 8 23.16 -35.70 35.51
C GLU A 8 22.84 -34.28 36.02
N ALA A 9 21.78 -33.72 35.45
CA ALA A 9 21.16 -32.46 35.85
C ALA A 9 20.24 -32.66 37.06
N LEU A 10 20.36 -31.80 38.07
CA LEU A 10 19.43 -31.73 39.20
C LEU A 10 18.59 -30.45 39.13
N CYS A 11 17.27 -30.62 39.21
CA CYS A 11 16.27 -29.57 39.42
C CYS A 11 16.37 -28.94 40.83
N PRO A 12 16.12 -27.63 40.99
CA PRO A 12 15.82 -27.06 42.29
C PRO A 12 14.31 -27.14 42.65
N PRO A 13 13.96 -27.25 43.95
CA PRO A 13 12.59 -27.40 44.44
C PRO A 13 11.83 -26.06 44.57
N PRO A 14 10.49 -26.07 44.76
CA PRO A 14 9.65 -24.86 44.74
C PRO A 14 9.67 -24.09 46.06
N SER A 15 9.73 -22.76 45.95
CA SER A 15 9.66 -21.82 47.07
C SER A 15 8.21 -21.61 47.54
N LEU A 16 8.05 -21.63 48.86
CA LEU A 16 6.80 -21.51 49.61
C LEU A 16 6.16 -20.12 49.47
N GLU A 17 4.86 -20.09 49.16
CA GLU A 17 4.01 -18.90 49.18
C GLU A 17 3.73 -18.42 50.62
N LEU A 18 3.99 -17.13 50.89
CA LEU A 18 3.54 -16.42 52.09
C LEU A 18 2.37 -15.50 51.72
N ARG A 19 1.19 -15.82 52.26
CA ARG A 19 -0.04 -15.01 52.20
C ARG A 19 -0.01 -13.89 53.24
N PRO A 20 -0.57 -12.69 52.94
CA PRO A 20 -1.14 -11.82 53.95
C PRO A 20 -2.64 -12.07 54.14
N SER A 21 -3.03 -12.08 55.40
CA SER A 21 -4.37 -12.30 55.95
C SER A 21 -5.28 -11.06 55.81
N CYS A 22 -6.55 -11.27 55.43
CA CYS A 22 -7.65 -10.35 55.76
C CYS A 22 -8.90 -11.16 56.16
N ASN A 23 -9.49 -10.78 57.29
CA ASN A 23 -10.53 -11.49 58.03
C ASN A 23 -11.93 -11.45 57.40
N LYS A 24 -12.69 -12.48 57.78
CA LYS A 24 -14.03 -12.91 57.39
C LYS A 24 -15.15 -12.18 58.17
N SER A 25 -16.26 -11.87 57.49
CA SER A 25 -17.61 -11.83 58.08
C SER A 25 -18.66 -12.36 57.06
N GLN A 26 -19.52 -13.27 57.55
CA GLN A 26 -20.54 -14.13 56.89
C GLN A 26 -21.94 -13.43 56.75
N PRO A 27 -23.06 -14.11 56.38
CA PRO A 27 -23.40 -14.97 55.22
C PRO A 27 -24.77 -14.62 54.54
N SER A 28 -25.11 -15.37 53.46
CA SER A 28 -26.25 -15.40 52.49
C SER A 28 -27.68 -15.71 53.06
N PRO A 29 -28.84 -15.82 52.32
CA PRO A 29 -29.11 -16.47 50.99
C PRO A 29 -30.32 -15.90 50.13
N PRO A 30 -31.06 -16.64 49.24
CA PRO A 30 -30.79 -16.98 47.81
C PRO A 30 -31.99 -16.78 46.82
N LEU A 31 -31.95 -17.45 45.63
CA LEU A 31 -32.93 -17.64 44.50
C LEU A 31 -32.79 -16.64 43.34
N GLY A 32 -32.75 -16.97 42.04
CA GLY A 32 -32.84 -18.17 41.18
C GLY A 32 -32.89 -17.62 39.73
N SER A 33 -32.25 -18.19 38.71
CA SER A 33 -32.89 -19.01 37.65
C SER A 33 -32.08 -18.94 36.33
N SER A 34 -32.13 -20.05 35.60
CA SER A 34 -32.03 -20.23 34.14
C SER A 34 -30.82 -19.71 33.34
N SER A 35 -29.93 -20.65 33.03
CA SER A 35 -29.41 -21.01 31.70
C SER A 35 -29.81 -20.17 30.47
N THR A 36 -28.82 -19.53 29.84
CA THR A 36 -28.57 -19.54 28.38
C THR A 36 -27.07 -19.25 28.12
N PRO A 37 -26.32 -20.07 27.37
CA PRO A 37 -25.10 -19.60 26.74
C PRO A 37 -25.51 -18.95 25.41
N HIS A 38 -25.66 -17.64 25.41
CA HIS A 38 -25.61 -16.87 24.18
C HIS A 38 -24.12 -16.81 23.79
N ASP A 39 -23.70 -17.71 22.91
CA ASP A 39 -22.41 -17.62 22.23
C ASP A 39 -22.44 -16.38 21.33
N GLY A 40 -22.19 -15.23 21.95
CA GLY A 40 -21.80 -14.03 21.25
C GLY A 40 -20.42 -14.29 20.68
N VAL A 41 -20.37 -14.68 19.40
CA VAL A 41 -19.16 -14.58 18.60
C VAL A 41 -18.79 -13.10 18.57
N PHE A 42 -17.99 -12.67 19.54
CA PHE A 42 -17.23 -11.44 19.43
C PHE A 42 -16.41 -11.58 18.14
N PRO A 43 -16.50 -10.64 17.19
CA PRO A 43 -15.52 -10.63 16.11
C PRO A 43 -14.16 -10.55 16.79
N GLU A 44 -13.32 -11.57 16.63
CA GLU A 44 -11.92 -11.43 17.03
C GLU A 44 -11.41 -10.15 16.38
N ASP A 45 -11.01 -9.17 17.20
CA ASP A 45 -10.26 -7.99 16.78
C ASP A 45 -8.90 -8.47 16.27
N LYS A 46 -8.91 -9.11 15.09
CA LYS A 46 -7.71 -9.52 14.39
C LYS A 46 -7.00 -8.26 14.01
N GLU A 47 -5.77 -8.10 14.50
CA GLU A 47 -4.92 -7.01 14.07
C GLU A 47 -4.91 -6.93 12.54
N PRO A 48 -5.03 -5.72 11.97
CA PRO A 48 -5.07 -5.57 10.53
C PRO A 48 -3.74 -6.06 9.94
N VAL A 49 -3.82 -6.98 8.98
CA VAL A 49 -2.64 -7.55 8.32
C VAL A 49 -1.84 -6.43 7.65
N LYS A 50 -0.60 -6.17 8.10
CA LYS A 50 0.34 -5.22 7.47
C LYS A 50 1.10 -5.92 6.35
N TYR A 51 0.98 -5.43 5.12
CA TYR A 51 1.76 -5.89 3.98
C TYR A 51 3.19 -5.36 4.02
N GLY A 52 3.38 -4.11 4.47
CA GLY A 52 4.68 -3.46 4.48
C GLY A 52 4.57 -1.96 4.73
N GLU A 53 5.63 -1.22 4.40
CA GLU A 53 5.71 0.22 4.62
C GLU A 53 6.57 0.90 3.54
N LEU A 54 6.08 2.02 3.02
CA LEU A 54 6.81 2.91 2.12
C LEU A 54 7.36 4.10 2.92
N ILE A 55 8.61 4.45 2.68
CA ILE A 55 9.31 5.56 3.36
C ILE A 55 9.90 6.49 2.31
N VAL A 56 9.61 7.78 2.40
CA VAL A 56 10.24 8.81 1.57
C VAL A 56 11.60 9.14 2.17
N LEU A 57 12.66 8.83 1.41
CA LEU A 57 14.02 9.18 1.78
C LEU A 57 14.31 10.67 1.53
N GLY A 58 15.30 11.23 2.21
CA GLY A 58 15.70 12.65 2.07
C GLY A 58 14.93 13.64 2.95
N HIS A 59 14.06 13.17 3.85
CA HIS A 59 13.23 14.02 4.72
C HIS A 59 13.46 13.80 6.23
N ASN A 60 14.52 13.14 6.67
CA ASN A 60 14.86 12.92 8.10
C ASN A 60 13.68 12.45 8.99
N GLY A 61 12.72 11.71 8.41
CA GLY A 61 11.56 11.18 9.12
C GLY A 61 10.28 12.04 9.11
N SER A 62 10.28 13.23 8.48
CA SER A 62 9.06 14.05 8.29
C SER A 62 9.19 15.01 7.12
N LEU A 63 8.13 15.24 6.35
CA LEU A 63 8.17 16.23 5.27
C LEU A 63 8.43 17.66 5.82
N ALA A 64 9.03 18.54 5.01
CA ALA A 64 9.39 19.90 5.43
C ALA A 64 8.19 20.73 5.94
N ASN A 65 6.99 20.47 5.42
CA ASN A 65 5.74 21.12 5.84
C ASN A 65 4.93 20.28 6.84
N GLY A 66 5.57 19.27 7.43
CA GLY A 66 4.94 18.22 8.23
C GLY A 66 4.14 17.21 7.40
N ASP A 67 3.81 16.10 8.04
CA ASP A 67 2.95 15.07 7.48
C ASP A 67 1.48 15.49 7.62
N LYS A 68 0.75 15.55 6.50
CA LYS A 68 -0.66 15.96 6.43
C LYS A 68 -1.46 15.00 5.56
N GLY A 69 -2.34 14.23 6.21
CA GLY A 69 -3.21 13.27 5.54
C GLY A 69 -2.41 12.26 4.71
N ARG A 70 -2.64 12.26 3.39
CA ARG A 70 -1.96 11.36 2.44
C ARG A 70 -0.58 11.84 1.99
N ARG A 71 -0.24 13.11 2.28
CA ARG A 71 1.08 13.68 2.05
C ARG A 71 1.90 13.52 3.32
N ARG A 72 2.70 12.46 3.38
CA ARG A 72 3.46 12.10 4.57
C ARG A 72 4.82 11.51 4.20
N SER A 73 5.70 11.38 5.16
CA SER A 73 7.02 10.78 4.96
C SER A 73 6.98 9.25 4.98
N ARG A 74 5.92 8.65 5.54
CA ARG A 74 5.77 7.20 5.69
C ARG A 74 4.34 6.74 5.45
N LEU A 75 4.16 5.62 4.78
CA LEU A 75 2.87 4.98 4.55
C LEU A 75 2.96 3.48 4.86
N ALA A 76 2.30 3.03 5.92
CA ALA A 76 2.06 1.60 6.12
C ALA A 76 0.94 1.12 5.19
N LEU A 77 1.17 -0.02 4.53
CA LEU A 77 0.23 -0.69 3.63
C LEU A 77 -0.43 -1.83 4.41
N TYR A 78 -1.74 -1.76 4.59
CA TYR A 78 -2.53 -2.78 5.30
C TYR A 78 -3.52 -3.44 4.35
N LYS A 79 -3.83 -4.72 4.60
CA LYS A 79 -4.92 -5.43 3.94
C LYS A 79 -6.20 -4.64 4.04
N ARG A 80 -6.79 -4.34 2.89
CA ARG A 80 -8.03 -3.56 2.84
C ARG A 80 -9.21 -4.40 3.32
N PRO A 81 -10.24 -3.80 3.92
CA PRO A 81 -11.48 -4.51 4.27
C PRO A 81 -12.11 -5.20 3.05
N LYS A 82 -12.16 -4.49 1.92
CA LYS A 82 -12.61 -5.02 0.62
C LYS A 82 -11.45 -4.96 -0.37
N ALA A 83 -11.27 -6.05 -1.12
CA ALA A 83 -10.32 -6.10 -2.22
C ALA A 83 -10.61 -4.98 -3.22
N ASN A 84 -9.57 -4.35 -3.73
CA ASN A 84 -9.66 -3.35 -4.80
C ASN A 84 -8.64 -3.60 -5.92
N GLY A 85 -8.00 -4.78 -5.91
CA GLY A 85 -7.09 -5.22 -6.95
C GLY A 85 -7.76 -5.34 -8.31
N VAL A 86 -6.92 -5.37 -9.33
CA VAL A 86 -7.32 -5.51 -10.73
C VAL A 86 -6.37 -6.44 -11.46
N LYS A 87 -6.90 -7.17 -12.44
CA LYS A 87 -6.13 -8.06 -13.31
C LYS A 87 -6.54 -7.88 -14.78
N PRO A 88 -5.62 -8.10 -15.75
CA PRO A 88 -5.95 -8.04 -17.16
C PRO A 88 -7.10 -8.99 -17.51
N ASP A 89 -7.95 -8.56 -18.44
CA ASP A 89 -9.11 -9.34 -18.91
C ASP A 89 -9.17 -9.36 -20.44
N VAL A 90 -9.79 -8.36 -21.06
CA VAL A 90 -9.99 -8.29 -22.52
C VAL A 90 -8.98 -7.36 -23.17
N ILE A 91 -8.51 -7.72 -24.38
CA ILE A 91 -7.61 -6.89 -25.20
C ILE A 91 -8.33 -6.48 -26.48
N HIS A 92 -8.37 -5.18 -26.76
CA HIS A 92 -8.95 -4.62 -27.98
C HIS A 92 -7.87 -4.00 -28.87
N ASN A 93 -7.85 -4.41 -30.13
CA ASN A 93 -7.04 -3.77 -31.16
C ASN A 93 -7.89 -2.72 -31.89
N VAL A 94 -7.51 -1.45 -31.81
CA VAL A 94 -8.29 -0.31 -32.29
C VAL A 94 -7.52 0.44 -33.36
N SER A 95 -8.06 0.46 -34.58
CA SER A 95 -7.47 1.13 -35.75
C SER A 95 -7.87 2.62 -35.88
N THR A 96 -8.76 3.13 -35.01
CA THR A 96 -9.20 4.53 -35.04
C THR A 96 -9.36 5.10 -33.63
N PRO A 97 -8.62 6.18 -33.27
CA PRO A 97 -8.65 6.77 -31.92
C PRO A 97 -10.01 7.34 -31.49
N LEU A 98 -10.92 7.61 -32.42
CA LEU A 98 -12.27 8.08 -32.09
C LEU A 98 -13.14 6.96 -31.50
N VAL A 99 -12.84 5.70 -31.84
CA VAL A 99 -13.57 4.52 -31.35
C VAL A 99 -13.06 4.08 -29.97
N SER A 100 -11.80 4.38 -29.62
CA SER A 100 -11.20 3.99 -28.33
C SER A 100 -11.93 4.58 -27.12
N LYS A 101 -12.39 5.84 -27.20
CA LYS A 101 -13.21 6.48 -26.14
C LYS A 101 -14.61 5.86 -26.00
N ALA A 102 -15.14 5.28 -27.07
CA ALA A 102 -16.48 4.69 -27.10
C ALA A 102 -16.50 3.23 -26.61
N LEU A 103 -15.37 2.53 -26.75
CA LEU A 103 -15.23 1.13 -26.32
C LEU A 103 -14.90 0.98 -24.83
N SER A 104 -14.41 2.03 -24.16
CA SER A 104 -14.05 1.95 -22.75
C SER A 104 -15.28 1.79 -21.87
N ASN A 105 -15.40 0.63 -21.21
CA ASN A 105 -16.32 0.47 -20.11
C ASN A 105 -15.85 1.35 -18.93
N LYS A 106 -16.48 2.52 -18.74
CA LYS A 106 -16.15 3.50 -17.68
C LYS A 106 -16.19 2.92 -16.26
N SER A 107 -16.82 1.76 -16.07
CA SER A 107 -16.85 1.09 -14.77
C SER A 107 -15.57 0.31 -14.46
N GLN A 108 -14.82 -0.11 -15.49
CA GLN A 108 -13.61 -0.92 -15.40
C GLN A 108 -12.34 -0.08 -15.55
N HIS A 109 -11.22 -0.65 -15.11
CA HIS A 109 -9.91 -0.05 -15.33
C HIS A 109 -9.40 -0.41 -16.72
N SER A 110 -8.58 0.45 -17.33
CA SER A 110 -8.00 0.17 -18.64
C SER A 110 -6.59 0.74 -18.78
N ILE A 111 -5.81 0.15 -19.68
CA ILE A 111 -4.53 0.69 -20.13
C ILE A 111 -4.58 0.84 -21.64
N SER A 112 -4.37 2.07 -22.09
CA SER A 112 -4.41 2.47 -23.50
C SER A 112 -2.99 2.63 -24.03
N TYR A 113 -2.55 1.70 -24.88
CA TYR A 113 -1.27 1.72 -25.57
C TYR A 113 -1.45 2.34 -26.95
N THR A 114 -0.92 3.53 -27.18
CA THR A 114 -0.93 4.16 -28.51
C THR A 114 0.33 3.74 -29.26
N LEU A 115 0.18 2.80 -30.19
CA LEU A 115 1.30 2.28 -31.00
C LEU A 115 1.62 3.22 -32.18
N SER A 116 0.59 3.83 -32.79
CA SER A 116 0.75 4.82 -33.87
C SER A 116 -0.43 5.81 -33.88
N ARG A 117 -0.41 6.79 -34.79
CA ARG A 117 -1.54 7.74 -34.98
C ARG A 117 -2.85 7.03 -35.35
N SER A 118 -2.77 5.83 -35.91
CA SER A 118 -3.92 5.04 -36.39
C SER A 118 -4.01 3.68 -35.70
N HIS A 119 -3.25 3.41 -34.65
CA HIS A 119 -3.30 2.10 -33.99
C HIS A 119 -3.11 2.24 -32.49
N SER A 120 -4.03 1.66 -31.74
CA SER A 120 -3.97 1.57 -30.29
C SER A 120 -4.42 0.19 -29.83
N VAL A 121 -3.80 -0.29 -28.77
CA VAL A 121 -4.22 -1.51 -28.06
C VAL A 121 -4.76 -1.07 -26.71
N ILE A 122 -5.97 -1.50 -26.37
CA ILE A 122 -6.58 -1.22 -25.06
C ILE A 122 -6.68 -2.54 -24.32
N VAL A 123 -6.10 -2.59 -23.12
CA VAL A 123 -6.24 -3.72 -22.22
C VAL A 123 -7.20 -3.33 -21.12
N GLU A 124 -8.35 -3.99 -21.06
CA GLU A 124 -9.30 -3.85 -19.98
C GLU A 124 -8.88 -4.71 -18.79
N TYR A 125 -9.23 -4.22 -17.60
CA TYR A 125 -8.91 -4.85 -16.34
C TYR A 125 -10.19 -5.10 -15.56
N THR A 126 -10.34 -6.34 -15.10
CA THR A 126 -11.45 -6.75 -14.23
C THR A 126 -11.02 -6.74 -12.77
N HIS A 127 -12.00 -6.80 -11.88
CA HIS A 127 -11.74 -6.84 -10.44
C HIS A 127 -11.01 -8.14 -10.06
N ASP A 128 -9.98 -8.00 -9.24
CA ASP A 128 -9.28 -9.12 -8.62
C ASP A 128 -9.55 -9.14 -7.11
N THR A 129 -10.22 -10.20 -6.66
CA THR A 129 -10.57 -10.41 -5.25
C THR A 129 -9.37 -10.84 -4.40
N ASN A 130 -8.26 -11.21 -5.03
CA ASN A 130 -7.09 -11.76 -4.37
C ASN A 130 -5.98 -10.74 -4.13
N THR A 131 -6.14 -9.51 -4.62
CA THR A 131 -5.13 -8.46 -4.47
C THR A 131 -5.72 -7.15 -3.94
N ASP A 132 -4.87 -6.38 -3.28
CA ASP A 132 -5.11 -4.97 -2.96
C ASP A 132 -4.17 -4.09 -3.78
N MET A 133 -4.70 -2.97 -4.26
CA MET A 133 -3.96 -1.96 -5.00
C MET A 133 -3.78 -0.69 -4.16
N PHE A 134 -2.56 -0.15 -4.19
CA PHE A 134 -2.22 1.16 -3.62
C PHE A 134 -1.56 2.03 -4.69
N GLN A 135 -2.04 3.27 -4.87
CA GLN A 135 -1.49 4.18 -5.88
C GLN A 135 -0.63 5.28 -5.25
N ILE A 136 0.49 5.56 -5.90
CA ILE A 136 1.45 6.56 -5.48
C ILE A 136 1.63 7.58 -6.61
N GLY A 137 1.72 8.85 -6.27
CA GLY A 137 1.99 9.90 -7.24
C GLY A 137 1.90 11.28 -6.62
N ARG A 138 2.14 12.32 -7.43
CA ARG A 138 2.03 13.71 -6.95
C ARG A 138 0.60 14.27 -6.97
N SER A 139 -0.36 13.57 -7.59
CA SER A 139 -1.75 14.03 -7.59
C SER A 139 -2.36 13.90 -6.19
N THR A 140 -3.18 14.86 -5.79
CA THR A 140 -3.96 14.82 -4.54
C THR A 140 -5.35 14.20 -4.73
N GLU A 141 -5.66 13.69 -5.92
CA GLU A 141 -6.93 13.00 -6.20
C GLU A 141 -7.14 11.81 -5.26
N SER A 142 -8.41 11.52 -4.93
CA SER A 142 -8.79 10.57 -3.88
C SER A 142 -8.25 9.15 -4.08
N MET A 143 -8.02 8.75 -5.32
CA MET A 143 -7.50 7.42 -5.66
C MET A 143 -5.99 7.25 -5.43
N ILE A 144 -5.26 8.32 -5.08
CA ILE A 144 -3.85 8.24 -4.66
C ILE A 144 -3.80 7.98 -3.16
N ASP A 145 -3.18 6.88 -2.76
CA ASP A 145 -2.99 6.51 -1.35
C ASP A 145 -1.79 7.23 -0.74
N PHE A 146 -0.73 7.44 -1.54
CA PHE A 146 0.48 8.12 -1.10
C PHE A 146 0.83 9.31 -1.99
N VAL A 147 0.71 10.52 -1.45
CA VAL A 147 1.06 11.75 -2.17
C VAL A 147 2.53 12.07 -1.93
N VAL A 148 3.33 11.95 -2.99
CA VAL A 148 4.77 12.27 -2.96
C VAL A 148 5.01 13.57 -3.73
N THR A 149 5.76 14.47 -3.12
CA THR A 149 6.17 15.76 -3.71
C THR A 149 7.67 15.76 -3.95
N ASP A 150 8.16 16.61 -4.86
CA ASP A 150 9.60 16.72 -5.11
C ASP A 150 10.34 16.98 -3.80
N THR A 151 11.39 16.20 -3.57
CA THR A 151 12.36 16.53 -2.55
C THR A 151 13.11 17.74 -3.07
N ALA A 152 12.98 18.89 -2.40
CA ALA A 152 13.83 20.03 -2.69
C ALA A 152 15.27 19.55 -2.53
N GLY A 153 15.97 19.42 -3.66
CA GLY A 153 17.35 18.99 -3.65
C GLY A 153 18.14 19.92 -2.75
N SER A 154 19.05 19.35 -1.97
CA SER A 154 20.17 20.05 -1.36
C SER A 154 21.14 20.58 -2.44
N SER A 155 20.62 21.26 -3.47
CA SER A 155 21.36 21.95 -4.51
C SER A 155 21.45 23.46 -4.24
N SER A 156 21.11 23.92 -3.03
CA SER A 156 21.66 25.16 -2.51
C SER A 156 22.90 24.80 -1.71
N GLY A 157 24.03 24.74 -2.43
CA GLY A 157 25.30 25.08 -1.80
C GLY A 157 25.11 26.38 -1.03
N GLN A 158 25.42 26.31 0.26
CA GLN A 158 25.91 27.39 1.11
C GLN A 158 25.89 28.80 0.47
N GLY A 159 24.96 29.63 0.92
CA GLY A 159 24.92 31.05 0.58
C GLY A 159 23.76 31.70 1.33
N GLY A 160 24.06 32.33 2.46
CA GLY A 160 23.07 32.90 3.37
C GLY A 160 22.24 34.04 2.77
N GLY A 161 21.08 34.30 3.36
CA GLY A 161 20.27 35.46 3.05
C GLY A 161 18.91 35.38 3.73
N ALA A 162 18.72 36.26 4.71
CA ALA A 162 17.50 36.40 5.49
C ALA A 162 16.29 36.89 4.67
N ALA A 163 15.11 36.61 5.21
CA ALA A 163 13.86 37.39 5.14
C ALA A 163 13.27 37.80 3.78
N GLY A 164 11.99 37.47 3.58
CA GLY A 164 11.16 38.08 2.54
C GLY A 164 9.77 37.48 2.46
N GLU A 165 8.82 38.05 3.19
CA GLU A 165 7.40 38.01 2.85
C GLU A 165 7.17 38.68 1.48
N GLY A 166 6.18 38.19 0.72
CA GLY A 166 5.67 38.88 -0.48
C GLY A 166 5.74 38.03 -1.74
N GLY A 167 4.57 37.75 -2.31
CA GLY A 167 4.39 36.83 -3.43
C GLY A 167 4.98 37.26 -4.77
N GLY A 168 5.01 36.28 -5.68
CA GLY A 168 5.19 36.48 -7.11
C GLY A 168 6.44 35.82 -7.69
N GLY A 169 6.26 34.69 -8.39
CA GLY A 169 7.16 34.30 -9.48
C GLY A 169 8.44 33.55 -9.10
N GLY A 170 8.41 32.65 -8.13
CA GLY A 170 9.47 31.63 -8.02
C GLY A 170 9.31 30.63 -9.16
N GLN A 171 10.27 30.57 -10.08
CA GLN A 171 10.34 29.60 -11.18
C GLN A 171 9.83 28.25 -10.67
N SER A 172 8.65 27.85 -11.13
CA SER A 172 8.03 26.62 -10.67
C SER A 172 8.94 25.49 -11.11
N ALA A 173 9.79 24.99 -10.20
CA ALA A 173 10.57 23.80 -10.44
C ALA A 173 9.57 22.75 -10.92
N GLN A 174 9.67 22.39 -12.20
CA GLN A 174 8.71 21.51 -12.81
C GLN A 174 8.91 20.14 -12.16
N SER A 175 7.90 19.70 -11.41
CA SER A 175 7.94 18.39 -10.76
C SER A 175 8.25 17.31 -11.78
N THR A 176 9.25 16.49 -11.49
CA THR A 176 9.61 15.33 -12.32
C THR A 176 8.81 14.09 -11.92
N ILE A 177 8.07 14.17 -10.82
CA ILE A 177 7.22 13.10 -10.33
C ILE A 177 5.94 13.03 -11.17
N SER A 178 5.58 11.83 -11.61
CA SER A 178 4.33 11.60 -12.33
C SER A 178 3.11 11.80 -11.43
N ARG A 179 2.00 12.31 -12.00
CA ARG A 179 0.73 12.49 -11.27
C ARG A 179 0.21 11.18 -10.69
N TYR A 180 0.32 10.12 -11.47
CA TYR A 180 -0.03 8.74 -11.13
C TYR A 180 1.20 7.89 -11.43
N ALA A 181 2.14 7.80 -10.47
CA ALA A 181 3.50 7.36 -10.71
C ALA A 181 3.63 5.84 -10.74
N CYS A 182 3.05 5.14 -9.77
CA CYS A 182 3.09 3.69 -9.71
C CYS A 182 1.94 3.12 -8.89
N ARG A 183 1.81 1.79 -8.96
CA ARG A 183 0.90 0.97 -8.16
C ARG A 183 1.71 -0.09 -7.42
N ILE A 184 1.41 -0.28 -6.14
CA ILE A 184 1.84 -1.45 -5.38
C ILE A 184 0.64 -2.40 -5.30
N MET A 185 0.82 -3.61 -5.80
CA MET A 185 -0.18 -4.67 -5.77
C MET A 185 0.26 -5.71 -4.73
N CYS A 186 -0.56 -5.91 -3.70
CA CYS A 186 -0.28 -6.87 -2.64
C CYS A 186 -1.24 -8.05 -2.74
N GLU A 187 -0.72 -9.28 -2.69
CA GLU A 187 -1.54 -10.47 -2.53
C GLU A 187 -2.22 -10.50 -1.15
N ARG A 188 -3.50 -10.87 -1.12
CA ARG A 188 -4.32 -10.91 0.11
C ARG A 188 -4.14 -12.18 0.92
N SER A 189 -3.43 -13.18 0.38
CA SER A 189 -3.05 -14.44 1.01
C SER A 189 -1.56 -14.49 1.29
N ALA A 190 -1.14 -15.23 2.32
CA ALA A 190 0.28 -15.48 2.58
C ALA A 190 0.96 -16.06 1.32
N PRO A 191 2.20 -15.65 0.99
CA PRO A 191 3.12 -14.83 1.79
C PRO A 191 2.92 -13.31 1.64
N TYR A 192 1.78 -12.86 1.10
CA TYR A 192 1.42 -11.45 0.90
C TYR A 192 2.37 -10.69 -0.03
N THR A 193 2.82 -11.36 -1.08
CA THR A 193 3.77 -10.82 -2.07
C THR A 193 3.31 -9.45 -2.56
N ALA A 194 4.21 -8.46 -2.49
CA ALA A 194 4.00 -7.13 -3.04
C ALA A 194 4.75 -6.99 -4.37
N ARG A 195 4.09 -6.43 -5.39
CA ARG A 195 4.69 -6.14 -6.71
C ARG A 195 4.48 -4.68 -7.07
N ILE A 196 5.50 -4.04 -7.64
CA ILE A 196 5.39 -2.67 -8.14
C ILE A 196 5.14 -2.67 -9.66
N TYR A 197 4.19 -1.85 -10.08
CA TYR A 197 3.90 -1.58 -11.49
C TYR A 197 4.06 -0.10 -11.76
N ALA A 198 4.70 0.24 -12.87
CA ALA A 198 4.78 1.61 -13.35
C ALA A 198 3.38 2.14 -13.72
N ALA A 199 3.23 3.46 -13.57
CA ALA A 199 2.01 4.23 -13.74
C ALA A 199 0.86 3.84 -12.78
N GLY A 200 -0.02 4.82 -12.53
CA GLY A 200 -1.28 4.63 -11.83
C GLY A 200 -2.47 5.03 -12.70
N PHE A 201 -3.63 4.44 -12.42
CA PHE A 201 -4.89 4.81 -13.06
C PHE A 201 -5.29 6.23 -12.66
N ASP A 202 -5.70 7.00 -13.66
CA ASP A 202 -6.27 8.32 -13.47
C ASP A 202 -7.74 8.25 -12.99
N SER A 203 -8.38 9.41 -12.85
CA SER A 203 -9.78 9.50 -12.40
C SER A 203 -10.79 8.91 -13.38
N SER A 204 -10.37 8.68 -14.62
CA SER A 204 -11.13 7.95 -15.65
C SER A 204 -10.86 6.44 -15.59
N LYS A 205 -10.15 5.96 -14.56
CA LYS A 205 -9.69 4.58 -14.39
C LYS A 205 -8.79 4.12 -15.54
N ASN A 206 -8.07 5.03 -16.20
CA ASN A 206 -7.25 4.73 -17.36
C ASN A 206 -5.77 5.02 -17.09
N ILE A 207 -4.89 4.26 -17.75
CA ILE A 207 -3.48 4.60 -17.92
C ILE A 207 -3.26 4.84 -19.41
N PHE A 208 -2.81 6.04 -19.77
CA PHE A 208 -2.50 6.37 -21.15
C PHE A 208 -1.00 6.31 -21.41
N LEU A 209 -0.59 5.45 -22.35
CA LEU A 209 0.78 5.30 -22.81
C LEU A 209 0.86 5.76 -24.26
N GLY A 210 1.38 6.97 -24.46
CA GLY A 210 1.59 7.55 -25.78
C GLY A 210 2.80 6.94 -26.50
N VAL A 211 2.91 7.24 -27.80
CA VAL A 211 3.98 6.75 -28.70
C VAL A 211 5.41 7.02 -28.20
N SER A 212 5.60 8.02 -27.33
CA SER A 212 6.92 8.40 -26.79
C SER A 212 7.34 7.62 -25.54
N VAL A 213 6.43 6.88 -24.91
CA VAL A 213 6.64 6.21 -23.61
C VAL A 213 6.85 4.70 -23.79
N LEU A 214 6.50 4.16 -24.95
CA LEU A 214 6.74 2.75 -25.26
C LEU A 214 8.23 2.57 -25.60
N PRO A 215 9.00 1.78 -24.82
CA PRO A 215 10.25 1.27 -25.34
C PRO A 215 9.91 0.46 -26.61
N THR A 216 10.84 0.39 -27.55
CA THR A 216 10.76 -0.48 -28.73
C THR A 216 10.79 -1.95 -28.28
N LEU A 217 9.72 -2.39 -27.64
CA LEU A 217 9.51 -3.77 -27.26
C LEU A 217 8.99 -4.48 -28.50
N GLY A 218 9.64 -5.59 -28.85
CA GLY A 218 9.12 -6.55 -29.82
C GLY A 218 7.72 -7.07 -29.42
N PRO A 219 7.15 -8.03 -30.18
CA PRO A 219 5.74 -8.40 -30.08
C PRO A 219 5.27 -8.59 -28.63
N VAL A 220 4.24 -7.81 -28.32
CA VAL A 220 3.63 -7.53 -27.01
C VAL A 220 3.57 -8.77 -26.14
N THR A 221 4.55 -8.93 -25.26
CA THR A 221 4.46 -9.86 -24.14
C THR A 221 5.05 -9.24 -22.89
N THR A 222 4.22 -9.25 -21.85
CA THR A 222 4.58 -9.12 -20.42
C THR A 222 4.89 -7.73 -19.85
N ALA A 223 4.07 -7.40 -18.85
CA ALA A 223 4.22 -6.28 -17.95
C ALA A 223 5.64 -6.19 -17.36
N THR A 224 6.19 -4.98 -17.31
CA THR A 224 7.41 -4.66 -16.56
C THR A 224 7.09 -4.76 -15.06
N SER A 225 7.13 -5.98 -14.53
CA SER A 225 7.15 -6.28 -13.10
C SER A 225 8.59 -6.14 -12.64
N VAL A 226 8.90 -5.12 -11.85
CA VAL A 226 10.12 -5.14 -11.04
C VAL A 226 9.78 -5.95 -9.79
N GLN A 227 10.33 -7.16 -9.69
CA GLN A 227 10.23 -7.96 -8.49
C GLN A 227 11.26 -7.42 -7.50
N CYS A 228 10.80 -6.79 -6.43
CA CYS A 228 11.67 -6.49 -5.30
C CYS A 228 11.77 -7.78 -4.48
N GLU A 229 12.97 -8.36 -4.42
CA GLU A 229 13.31 -9.42 -3.45
C GLU A 229 13.58 -8.83 -2.06
#